data_AF-A0A7J3NSK2-F1
#
_entry.id   AF-A0A7J3NSK2-F1
#
_cell.length_a   1.000
_cell.length_b   1.000
_cell.length_c   1.000
_cell.angle_alpha   90.00
_cell.angle_beta   90.00
_cell.angle_gamma   90.00
#
_symmetry.space_group_name_H-M   'P 1'
#
loop_
_entity.id
_entity.type
_entity.pdbx_description
1 polymer ?
#
loop_
_entity_poly.entity_id
_entity_poly.type
_entity_poly.pdbx_seq_one_letter_code
_entity_poly.pdbx_strand_id
1 'polypeptide(L)' 'MPTHGSLSKAGKVRSQTPKIQPLPKKSPVPKFRNRRNYEKRVVLQRKPGQNWV' A
#
# COMPACT_ATOMS: atom_id res chain seq x y z
N MET A 1 34.88 -2.64 -26.32
CA MET A 1 33.54 -2.47 -25.73
C MET A 1 33.70 -1.79 -24.38
N PRO A 2 33.06 -0.63 -24.12
CA PRO A 2 33.18 0.02 -22.82
C PRO A 2 32.55 -0.87 -21.74
N THR A 3 33.35 -1.24 -20.74
CA THR A 3 32.97 -2.17 -19.66
C THR A 3 32.13 -1.49 -18.57
N HIS A 4 32.14 -0.16 -18.51
CA HIS A 4 31.52 0.62 -17.44
C HIS A 4 30.47 1.58 -18.00
N GLY A 5 29.21 1.35 -17.64
CA GLY A 5 28.10 2.25 -17.95
C GLY A 5 28.08 3.50 -17.06
N SER A 6 27.34 4.53 -17.47
CA SER A 6 27.18 5.77 -16.69
C SER A 6 26.45 5.51 -15.37
N LEU A 7 27.11 5.82 -14.26
CA LEU A 7 26.54 5.76 -12.90
C LEU A 7 25.64 6.96 -12.56
N SER A 8 25.58 7.98 -13.43
CA SER A 8 24.93 9.27 -13.15
C SER A 8 23.42 9.18 -12.93
N LYS A 9 22.77 8.09 -13.32
CA LYS A 9 21.32 7.86 -13.14
C LYS A 9 20.99 7.05 -11.88
N ALA A 10 21.99 6.61 -11.12
CA ALA A 10 21.76 5.81 -9.93
C ALA A 10 20.90 6.57 -8.91
N GLY A 11 19.79 5.97 -8.49
CA GLY A 11 18.91 6.55 -7.46
C GLY A 11 18.04 7.75 -7.90
N LYS A 12 18.11 8.21 -9.15
CA LYS A 12 17.36 9.39 -9.66
C LYS A 12 15.88 9.35 -9.28
N VAL A 13 15.20 8.23 -9.52
CA VAL A 13 13.76 8.11 -9.27
C VAL A 13 13.44 8.19 -7.76
N ARG A 14 14.31 7.59 -6.94
CA ARG A 14 14.13 7.59 -5.48
C ARG A 14 14.34 8.99 -4.88
N SER A 15 15.30 9.76 -5.38
CA SER A 15 15.55 11.13 -4.92
C SER A 15 14.54 12.15 -5.45
N GLN A 16 13.97 11.91 -6.64
CA GLN A 16 12.90 12.73 -7.19
C GLN A 16 11.56 12.57 -6.47
N THR A 17 11.33 11.43 -5.81
CA THR A 17 10.05 11.15 -5.15
C THR A 17 9.97 11.90 -3.82
N PRO A 18 8.99 12.81 -3.61
CA PRO A 18 8.84 13.51 -2.34
C PRO A 18 8.55 12.53 -1.20
N LYS A 19 9.17 12.74 -0.04
CA LYS A 19 8.94 11.90 1.13
C LYS A 19 7.62 12.29 1.81
N ILE A 20 6.63 11.41 1.72
CA ILE A 20 5.34 11.58 2.39
C ILE A 20 5.37 10.87 3.76
N GLN A 21 4.86 11.54 4.80
CA GLN A 21 4.75 10.95 6.13
C GLN A 21 3.61 9.92 6.21
N PRO A 22 3.78 8.82 6.95
CA PRO A 22 2.71 7.85 7.14
C PRO A 22 1.58 8.44 8.00
N LEU A 23 0.32 8.21 7.60
CA LEU A 23 -0.82 8.53 8.45
C LEU A 23 -0.85 7.58 9.66
N PRO A 24 -1.19 8.08 10.87
CA PRO A 24 -1.38 7.22 12.03
C PRO A 24 -2.55 6.26 11.78
N LYS A 25 -2.29 4.96 11.91
CA LYS A 25 -3.31 3.91 11.72
C LYS A 25 -3.41 3.06 12.98
N LYS A 26 -4.61 2.99 13.57
CA LYS A 26 -4.91 2.05 14.66
C LYS A 26 -5.70 0.86 14.14
N SER A 27 -5.12 -0.32 14.23
CA SER A 27 -5.82 -1.57 13.91
C SER A 27 -6.70 -1.99 15.10
N PRO A 28 -7.96 -2.40 14.87
CA PRO A 28 -8.79 -2.97 15.92
C PRO A 28 -8.26 -4.36 16.34
N VAL A 29 -8.60 -4.79 17.55
CA VAL A 29 -8.24 -6.15 18.02
C VAL A 29 -8.82 -7.23 17.10
N PRO A 30 -8.20 -8.42 17.02
CA PRO A 30 -8.57 -9.46 16.05
C PRO A 30 -10.07 -9.82 16.05
N LYS A 31 -10.71 -9.87 17.23
CA LYS A 31 -12.14 -10.15 17.37
C LYS A 31 -13.02 -9.18 16.58
N PHE A 32 -12.81 -7.87 16.75
CA PHE A 32 -13.57 -6.86 16.01
C PHE A 32 -13.21 -6.82 14.54
N ARG A 33 -11.93 -7.04 14.20
CA ARG A 33 -11.48 -7.11 12.80
C ARG A 33 -12.20 -8.24 12.06
N ASN A 34 -12.23 -9.43 12.65
CA ASN A 34 -12.84 -10.60 12.04
C ASN A 34 -14.36 -10.44 11.90
N ARG A 35 -15.04 -9.90 12.93
CA ARG A 35 -16.49 -9.62 12.86
C ARG A 35 -16.83 -8.63 11.75
N ARG A 36 -16.11 -7.50 11.67
CA ARG A 36 -16.31 -6.51 10.59
C ARG A 36 -16.03 -7.09 9.20
N ASN A 37 -15.06 -7.99 9.07
CA ASN A 37 -14.78 -8.64 7.80
C ASN A 37 -15.90 -9.59 7.39
N TYR A 38 -16.47 -10.34 8.34
CA TYR A 38 -17.64 -11.19 8.09
C TYR A 38 -18.84 -10.36 7.64
N GLU A 39 -19.19 -9.31 8.39
CA GLU A 39 -20.28 -8.38 8.04
C GLU A 39 -20.08 -7.80 6.63
N LYS A 40 -18.88 -7.30 6.32
CA LYS A 40 -18.58 -6.69 5.01
C LYS A 40 -18.67 -7.70 3.85
N ARG A 41 -18.15 -8.91 4.02
CA ARG A 41 -18.00 -9.88 2.92
C ARG A 41 -19.21 -10.78 2.73
N VAL A 42 -19.87 -11.19 3.82
CA VAL A 42 -20.95 -12.17 3.78
C VAL A 42 -22.31 -11.49 3.81
N VAL A 43 -22.54 -10.61 4.78
CA VAL A 43 -23.84 -9.94 4.93
C VAL A 43 -24.03 -8.85 3.88
N LEU A 44 -23.03 -7.98 3.72
CA LEU A 44 -23.09 -6.85 2.77
C LEU A 44 -22.58 -7.21 1.37
N GLN A 45 -22.08 -8.43 1.17
CA GLN A 45 -21.53 -8.93 -0.10
C GLN A 45 -20.53 -7.97 -0.80
N ARG A 46 -19.80 -7.16 -0.02
CA ARG A 46 -18.85 -6.20 -0.56
C ARG A 46 -17.61 -6.93 -1.05
N LYS A 47 -17.22 -6.65 -2.30
CA LYS A 47 -15.98 -7.18 -2.86
C LYS A 47 -14.78 -6.70 -2.03
N PRO A 48 -13.79 -7.57 -1.76
CA PRO A 48 -12.52 -7.15 -1.18
C PRO A 48 -11.69 -6.35 -2.19
N GLY A 49 -10.76 -5.51 -1.70
CA GLY A 49 -9.85 -4.71 -2.54
C GLY A 49 -10.27 -3.24 -2.69
N GLN A 50 -9.46 -2.46 -3.41
CA GLN A 50 -9.82 -1.10 -3.86
C GLN A 50 -10.84 -1.22 -4.99
N ASN A 51 -12.10 -1.47 -4.63
CA ASN A 51 -13.21 -1.37 -5.56
C ASN A 51 -13.55 0.11 -5.68
N TRP A 52 -13.04 0.71 -6.75
CA TRP A 52 -13.49 2.02 -7.21
C TRP A 52 -14.83 1.80 -7.91
N VAL A 53 -15.90 2.14 -7.21
CA VAL A 53 -17.19 2.48 -7.84
C VAL A 53 -17.29 3.99 -7.77
#